data_AF-A0A0R2Q8Q1-F1
#
_entry.id   AF-A0A0R2Q8Q1-F1
#
_cell.length_a   1.000
_cell.length_b   1.000
_cell.length_c   1.000
_cell.angle_alpha   90.00
_cell.angle_beta   90.00
_cell.angle_gamma   90.00
#
_symmetry.space_group_name_H-M   'P 1'
#
loop_
_entity.id
_entity.type
_entity.pdbx_description
1 polymer ?
#
loop_
_entity_poly.entity_id
_entity_poly.type
_entity_poly.pdbx_seq_one_letter_code
_entity_poly.pdbx_strand_id
1 'polypeptide(L)' 'MKPGILASARKHGIADEDMLHALRNAIIEVLDDDIVMIIGPNRHGNLIEVAIIKSDNNYLIIHAMQAREKYLR' A
#
# COMPACT_ATOMS: atom_id res chain seq x y z
N MET A 1 11.67 0.46 -11.21
CA MET A 1 12.35 -0.11 -10.03
C MET A 1 11.28 -0.76 -9.14
N LYS A 2 11.57 -1.86 -8.44
CA LYS A 2 10.61 -2.45 -7.48
C LYS A 2 10.72 -1.72 -6.13
N PRO A 3 9.61 -1.34 -5.48
CA PRO A 3 9.66 -0.73 -4.16
C PRO A 3 10.19 -1.72 -3.13
N GLY A 4 10.87 -1.22 -2.10
CA GLY A 4 11.27 -2.03 -0.95
C GLY A 4 10.07 -2.32 -0.06
N ILE A 5 10.04 -3.47 0.63
CA ILE A 5 8.94 -3.87 1.51
C ILE A 5 9.50 -4.19 2.89
N LEU A 6 9.25 -3.32 3.87
CA LEU A 6 9.72 -3.50 5.23
C LEU A 6 8.99 -4.67 5.92
N ALA A 7 9.64 -5.29 6.90
CA ALA A 7 9.03 -6.38 7.67
C ALA A 7 7.69 -5.96 8.32
N SER A 8 7.59 -4.71 8.76
CA SER A 8 6.37 -4.12 9.34
C SER A 8 5.16 -4.15 8.40
N ALA A 9 5.37 -4.10 7.08
CA ALA A 9 4.29 -4.11 6.11
C ALA A 9 3.47 -5.40 6.13
N ARG A 10 4.09 -6.51 6.56
CA ARG A 10 3.49 -7.84 6.60
C ARG A 10 2.74 -8.12 7.90
N LYS A 11 2.73 -7.18 8.86
CA LYS A 11 2.16 -7.37 10.20
C LYS A 11 0.68 -7.78 10.19
N HIS A 12 -0.08 -7.40 9.16
CA HIS A 12 -1.49 -7.74 9.00
C HIS A 12 -1.76 -8.87 8.00
N GLY A 13 -0.72 -9.65 7.63
CA GLY A 13 -0.86 -10.84 6.79
C GLY A 13 -1.13 -10.55 5.30
N ILE A 14 -0.86 -9.32 4.84
CA ILE A 14 -0.95 -8.98 3.42
C ILE A 14 0.32 -9.48 2.72
N ALA A 15 0.15 -10.24 1.63
CA ALA A 15 1.26 -10.75 0.84
C ALA A 15 1.93 -9.63 0.02
N ASP A 16 3.22 -9.78 -0.25
CA ASP A 16 4.01 -8.81 -1.01
C ASP A 16 3.42 -8.55 -2.40
N GLU A 17 2.96 -9.59 -3.09
CA GLU A 17 2.38 -9.46 -4.41
C GLU A 17 1.05 -8.72 -4.40
N ASP A 18 0.31 -8.79 -3.29
CA ASP A 18 -0.94 -8.05 -3.11
C ASP A 18 -0.67 -6.57 -2.87
N MET A 19 0.34 -6.22 -2.04
CA MET A 19 0.79 -4.84 -1.87
C MET A 19 1.27 -4.23 -3.19
N LEU A 20 2.07 -4.97 -3.96
CA LEU A 20 2.56 -4.56 -5.27
C LEU A 20 1.45 -4.49 -6.33
N HIS A 21 0.39 -5.29 -6.19
CA HIS A 21 -0.78 -5.21 -7.07
C HIS A 21 -1.59 -3.95 -6.77
N ALA A 22 -1.84 -3.66 -5.49
CA ALA A 22 -2.55 -2.46 -5.07
C ALA A 22 -1.81 -1.19 -5.47
N LEU A 23 -0.47 -1.16 -5.31
CA LEU A 23 0.34 -0.02 -5.72
C LEU A 23 0.32 0.22 -7.24
N ARG A 24 0.30 -0.83 -8.05
CA ARG A 24 0.22 -0.70 -9.53
C ARG A 24 -1.17 -0.29 -10.02
N ASN A 25 -2.20 -0.61 -9.25
CA ASN A 25 -3.60 -0.36 -9.61
C ASN A 25 -4.25 0.57 -8.58
N ALA A 26 -3.49 1.58 -8.14
CA ALA A 26 -3.97 2.56 -7.17
C ALA A 26 -5.25 3.24 -7.70
N ILE A 27 -6.26 3.32 -6.84
CA ILE A 27 -7.53 4.00 -7.12
C ILE A 27 -7.57 5.33 -6.37
N ILE A 28 -7.04 5.34 -5.15
CA ILE A 28 -6.96 6.53 -4.30
C ILE A 28 -5.53 6.66 -3.80
N GLU A 29 -5.01 7.88 -3.86
CA GLU A 29 -3.76 8.27 -3.22
C GLU A 29 -4.04 9.44 -2.27
N VAL A 30 -3.63 9.31 -1.02
CA VAL A 30 -3.76 10.36 0.00
C VAL A 30 -2.39 10.65 0.58
N LEU A 31 -1.95 11.90 0.48
CA LEU A 31 -0.74 12.37 1.15
C LEU A 31 -1.09 12.79 2.59
N ASP A 32 -0.35 12.24 3.54
CA ASP A 32 -0.45 12.53 4.98
C ASP A 32 0.98 12.69 5.52
N ASP A 33 1.40 13.93 5.71
CA ASP A 33 2.79 14.33 5.96
C ASP A 33 3.77 13.71 4.94
N ASP A 34 4.69 12.85 5.38
CA ASP A 34 5.68 12.16 4.55
C ASP A 34 5.21 10.78 4.06
N ILE A 35 3.98 10.39 4.40
CA ILE A 35 3.40 9.09 4.07
C ILE A 35 2.37 9.28 2.96
N VAL A 36 2.47 8.47 1.91
CA VAL A 36 1.41 8.33 0.92
C VAL A 36 0.63 7.07 1.23
N MET A 37 -0.66 7.23 1.52
CA MET A 37 -1.59 6.12 1.64
C MET A 37 -2.18 5.79 0.28
N ILE A 38 -1.93 4.58 -0.20
CA ILE A 38 -2.46 4.05 -1.44
C ILE A 38 -3.61 3.11 -1.13
N ILE A 39 -4.76 3.31 -1.76
CA ILE A 39 -5.88 2.36 -1.74
C ILE A 39 -5.99 1.74 -3.12
N GLY A 40 -5.91 0.41 -3.18
CA GLY A 40 -6.00 -0.33 -4.43
C GLY A 40 -6.41 -1.78 -4.19
N PRO A 41 -6.80 -2.51 -5.24
CA PRO A 41 -7.18 -3.90 -5.12
C PRO A 41 -5.94 -4.76 -4.84
N ASN A 42 -6.11 -5.84 -4.08
CA ASN A 42 -5.18 -6.96 -4.12
C ASN A 42 -5.38 -7.80 -5.39
N ARG A 43 -4.64 -8.90 -5.56
CA ARG A 43 -4.77 -9.76 -6.75
C ARG A 43 -6.14 -10.43 -6.90
N HIS A 44 -6.97 -10.42 -5.87
CA HIS A 44 -8.33 -10.99 -5.85
C HIS A 44 -9.42 -9.91 -5.95
N GLY A 45 -9.06 -8.63 -6.10
CA GLY A 45 -10.01 -7.52 -6.20
C GLY A 45 -10.47 -6.93 -4.87
N ASN A 46 -10.01 -7.44 -3.72
CA ASN A 46 -10.33 -6.85 -2.42
C ASN A 46 -9.51 -5.57 -2.20
N LEU A 47 -10.15 -4.49 -1.78
CA LEU A 47 -9.45 -3.23 -1.52
C LEU A 47 -8.58 -3.32 -0.26
N ILE A 48 -7.31 -2.96 -0.41
CA ILE A 48 -6.33 -2.88 0.67
C ILE A 48 -5.74 -1.47 0.71
N GLU A 49 -5.30 -1.07 1.90
CA GLU A 49 -4.51 0.14 2.09
C GLU A 49 -3.03 -0.21 2.21
N VAL A 50 -2.18 0.54 1.52
CA VAL A 50 -0.72 0.37 1.47
C VAL A 50 -0.07 1.72 1.73
N ALA A 51 0.62 1.86 2.86
CA ALA A 51 1.35 3.08 3.18
C ALA A 51 2.77 3.00 2.63
N ILE A 52 3.17 4.03 1.89
CA ILE A 52 4.51 4.17 1.32
C ILE A 52 5.18 5.45 1.78
N ILE A 53 6.51 5.42 1.88
CA ILE A 53 7.36 6.61 2.04
C ILE A 53 8.30 6.72 0.85
N LYS A 54 8.67 7.96 0.49
CA LYS A 54 9.71 8.20 -0.51
C LYS A 54 11.09 7.90 0.08
N SER A 55 11.95 7.26 -0.70
CA SER A 55 13.34 7.00 -0.35
C SER A 55 14.19 7.22 -1.60
N ASP A 56 14.91 8.33 -1.66
CA ASP A 56 15.73 8.80 -2.78
C ASP A 56 15.07 8.61 -4.16
N ASN A 57 15.32 7.48 -4.82
CA ASN A 57 14.81 7.13 -6.15
C ASN A 57 13.74 6.01 -6.14
N ASN A 58 13.17 5.66 -4.98
CA ASN A 58 12.21 4.57 -4.81
C ASN A 58 11.13 4.88 -3.76
N TYR A 59 10.24 3.91 -3.58
CA TYR A 59 9.29 3.87 -2.49
C TYR A 59 9.58 2.69 -1.56
N LEU A 60 9.32 2.88 -0.27
CA LEU A 60 9.30 1.81 0.72
C LEU A 60 7.87 1.60 1.19
N ILE A 61 7.37 0.38 1.07
CA ILE A 61 6.11 -0.05 1.66
C ILE A 61 6.39 -0.34 3.14
N ILE A 62 5.73 0.42 4.01
CA ILE A 62 5.95 0.38 5.47
C ILE A 62 4.79 -0.26 6.23
N HIS A 63 3.60 -0.29 5.62
CA HIS A 63 2.38 -0.83 6.20
C HIS A 63 1.43 -1.31 5.10
N ALA A 64 0.72 -2.41 5.35
CA ALA A 64 -0.44 -2.80 4.55
C ALA A 64 -1.49 -3.49 5.41
N MET A 65 -2.77 -3.24 5.11
CA MET A 65 -3.92 -3.91 5.73
C MET A 65 -5.15 -3.85 4.81
N GLN A 66 -6.25 -4.51 5.20
CA GLN A 66 -7.53 -4.33 4.51
C GLN A 66 -7.96 -2.86 4.55
N ALA A 67 -8.50 -2.34 3.45
CA ALA A 67 -8.88 -0.94 3.36
C ALA A 67 -9.95 -0.64 4.40
N ARG A 68 -9.72 0.40 5.21
CA ARG A 68 -10.70 0.85 6.21
C ARG A 68 -11.93 1.45 5.53
N GLU A 69 -13.09 1.31 6.15
CA GLU A 69 -14.38 1.79 5.62
C GLU A 69 -14.38 3.26 5.19
N LYS A 70 -13.57 4.11 5.83
CA LYS A 70 -13.46 5.54 5.49
C LYS A 70 -12.99 5.80 4.05
N TYR A 71 -12.36 4.82 3.40
CA TYR A 71 -11.91 4.88 2.02
C TYR A 71 -12.86 4.15 1.04
N LEU A 72 -13.95 3.56 1.53
CA LEU A 72 -14.90 2.74 0.75
C LEU A 72 -16.25 3.45 0.54
N ARG A 73 -16.33 4.75 0.80
CA ARG A 73 -17.55 5.57 0.75
C ARG A 73 -17.42 6.69 -0.25
#